data_AF-K9TTQ3-F1
#
_entry.id   AF-K9TTQ3-F1
#
_cell.length_a   1.000
_cell.length_b   1.000
_cell.length_c   1.000
_cell.angle_alpha   90.00
_cell.angle_beta   90.00
_cell.angle_gamma   90.00
#
_symmetry.space_group_name_H-M   'P 1'
#
loop_
_entity.id
_entity.type
_entity.pdbx_description
1 polymer ?
#
loop_
_entity_poly.entity_id
_entity_poly.type
_entity_poly.pdbx_seq_one_letter_code
_entity_poly.pdbx_strand_id
1 'polypeptide(L)' 'MSHPIELSLEQQFNIRSFETQVEKMDREQAQDFLVKLYRQMVMREATYKELLKHHWGIDGGNWQ' A
#
# COMPACT_ATOMS: atom_id res chain seq x y z
N MET A 1 16.61 3.94 8.88
CA MET A 1 16.74 3.66 7.43
C MET A 1 17.54 4.79 6.83
N SER A 2 18.80 4.55 6.44
CA SER A 2 19.75 5.59 5.98
C SER A 2 19.69 5.87 4.48
N HIS A 3 18.90 5.11 3.72
CA HIS A 3 18.76 5.28 2.27
C HIS A 3 17.27 5.24 1.87
N PRO A 4 16.88 5.99 0.82
CA PRO A 4 15.56 5.87 0.21
C PRO A 4 15.29 4.42 -0.22
N ILE A 5 14.03 4.00 -0.15
CA ILE A 5 13.63 2.71 -0.71
C ILE A 5 13.66 2.84 -2.22
N GLU A 6 14.53 2.08 -2.88
CA GLU A 6 14.56 1.97 -4.33
C GLU A 6 13.58 0.90 -4.81
N LEU A 7 12.89 1.18 -5.91
CA LEU A 7 11.99 0.23 -6.53
C LEU A 7 12.77 -0.77 -7.39
N SER A 8 12.43 -2.05 -7.29
CA SER A 8 12.96 -3.06 -8.21
C SER A 8 12.49 -2.82 -9.66
N LEU A 9 13.17 -3.41 -10.64
CA LEU A 9 12.79 -3.29 -12.06
C LEU A 9 11.35 -3.76 -12.29
N GLU A 10 10.93 -4.84 -11.63
CA GLU A 10 9.58 -5.39 -11.71
C GLU A 10 8.55 -4.44 -11.11
N GLN A 11 8.88 -3.76 -10.00
CA GLN A 11 8.01 -2.75 -9.40
C GLN A 11 7.86 -1.54 -10.32
N GLN A 12 8.95 -1.07 -10.95
CA GLN A 12 8.90 0.00 -11.94
C GLN A 12 8.07 -0.40 -13.17
N PHE A 13 8.25 -1.62 -13.68
CA PHE A 13 7.45 -2.17 -14.77
C PHE A 13 5.96 -2.22 -14.42
N ASN A 14 5.63 -2.70 -13.21
CA ASN A 14 4.24 -2.74 -12.73
C ASN A 14 3.61 -1.34 -12.67
N ILE A 15 4.35 -0.33 -12.20
CA ILE A 15 3.88 1.07 -12.20
C ILE A 15 3.61 1.54 -13.63
N ARG A 16 4.53 1.30 -14.56
CA ARG A 16 4.35 1.70 -15.96
C ARG A 16 3.17 0.99 -16.60
N SER A 17 2.97 -0.30 -16.33
CA SER A 17 1.82 -1.06 -16.81
C SER A 17 0.50 -0.51 -16.24
N PHE A 18 0.48 -0.15 -14.96
CA PHE A 18 -0.69 0.44 -14.33
C PHE A 18 -1.03 1.83 -14.91
N GLU A 19 -0.04 2.67 -15.18
CA GLU A 19 -0.22 3.97 -15.84
C GLU A 19 -0.97 3.84 -17.18
N THR A 20 -0.56 2.89 -18.04
CA THR A 20 -1.23 2.64 -19.33
C THR A 20 -2.67 2.13 -19.20
N GLN A 21 -3.04 1.60 -18.03
CA GLN A 21 -4.42 1.21 -17.73
C GLN A 21 -5.23 2.41 -17.27
N VAL A 22 -4.66 3.27 -16.42
CA VAL A 22 -5.29 4.50 -15.95
C VAL A 22 -5.60 5.46 -17.10
N GLU A 23 -4.72 5.57 -18.09
CA GLU A 23 -4.94 6.37 -19.31
C GLU A 23 -6.20 5.97 -20.10
N LYS A 24 -6.66 4.72 -19.95
CA LYS A 24 -7.84 4.19 -20.65
C LYS A 24 -9.12 4.27 -19.82
N MET A 25 -9.02 4.70 -18.56
CA MET A 25 -10.18 4.83 -17.69
C MET A 25 -10.97 6.08 -18.06
N ASP A 26 -12.30 5.97 -18.05
CA ASP A 26 -13.15 7.15 -18.01
C ASP A 26 -13.10 7.81 -16.61
N ARG A 27 -13.72 8.98 -16.52
CA ARG A 27 -13.71 9.78 -15.28
C ARG A 27 -14.35 9.06 -14.09
N GLU A 28 -15.45 8.34 -14.32
CA GLU A 28 -16.18 7.66 -13.24
C GLU A 28 -15.38 6.46 -12.74
N GLN A 29 -14.82 5.67 -13.67
CA GLN A 29 -13.92 4.57 -13.38
C GLN A 29 -12.71 5.04 -12.58
N ALA A 30 -12.06 6.13 -12.98
CA ALA A 30 -10.90 6.67 -12.27
C ALA A 30 -11.27 7.12 -10.84
N GLN A 31 -12.42 7.77 -10.64
CA GLN A 31 -12.89 8.19 -9.32
C GLN A 31 -13.18 7.00 -8.40
N ASP A 32 -13.92 6.01 -8.89
CA ASP A 32 -14.21 4.79 -8.13
C ASP A 32 -12.93 4.00 -7.81
N PHE A 33 -12.00 3.92 -8.77
CA PHE A 33 -10.71 3.27 -8.56
C PHE A 33 -9.87 3.97 -7.50
N LEU A 34 -9.82 5.31 -7.49
CA LEU A 34 -9.08 6.08 -6.49
C LEU A 34 -9.58 5.82 -5.05
N VAL A 35 -10.89 5.77 -4.86
CA VAL A 35 -11.49 5.46 -3.54
C VAL A 35 -11.13 4.05 -3.10
N LYS A 36 -11.19 3.07 -4.01
CA LYS A 36 -10.81 1.67 -3.75
C LYS A 36 -9.33 1.54 -3.41
N LEU A 37 -8.46 2.20 -4.17
CA LEU A 37 -7.02 2.20 -3.94
C LEU A 37 -6.68 2.79 -2.57
N TYR A 38 -7.28 3.92 -2.21
CA TYR A 38 -7.06 4.53 -0.89
C TYR A 38 -7.48 3.60 0.25
N ARG A 39 -8.65 2.94 0.13
CA ARG A 39 -9.09 1.95 1.11
C ARG A 39 -8.07 0.81 1.26
N GLN A 40 -7.54 0.30 0.15
CA GLN A 40 -6.52 -0.75 0.17
C GLN A 40 -5.22 -0.28 0.81
N MET A 41 -4.80 0.97 0.59
CA MET A 41 -3.62 1.55 1.24
C MET A 41 -3.78 1.61 2.76
N VAL A 42 -4.93 2.08 3.26
CA VAL A 42 -5.22 2.13 4.70
C VAL A 42 -5.23 0.73 5.33
N MET A 43 -5.87 -0.25 4.66
CA MET A 43 -5.85 -1.64 5.14
C MET A 43 -4.43 -2.20 5.16
N ARG A 44 -3.63 -1.97 4.11
CA ARG A 44 -2.24 -2.43 4.04
C ARG A 44 -1.38 -1.82 5.16
N GLU A 45 -1.57 -0.52 5.45
CA GLU A 45 -0.90 0.16 6.55
C GLU A 45 -1.26 -0.46 7.91
N ALA A 46 -2.55 -0.66 8.17
CA ALA A 46 -3.03 -1.27 9.41
C ALA A 46 -2.47 -2.70 9.59
N THR A 47 -2.48 -3.51 8.52
CA THR A 47 -1.91 -4.86 8.53
C THR A 47 -0.41 -4.84 8.83
N TYR A 48 0.38 -3.97 8.19
CA TYR A 48 1.82 -3.89 8.49
C TYR A 48 2.09 -3.42 9.92
N LYS A 49 1.32 -2.45 10.44
CA LYS A 49 1.44 -2.02 11.84
C LYS A 49 1.20 -3.18 12.79
N GLU A 50 0.19 -4.00 12.53
CA GLU A 50 -0.13 -5.14 13.39
C GLU A 50 0.94 -6.24 13.31
N LEU A 51 1.42 -6.56 12.10
CA LEU A 51 2.53 -7.48 11.91
C LEU A 51 3.81 -7.03 12.64
N LEU A 52 4.12 -5.73 12.62
CA LEU A 52 5.28 -5.17 13.33
C LEU A 52 5.11 -5.24 14.85
N LYS A 53 3.92 -4.93 15.39
CA LYS A 53 3.64 -5.06 16.83
C LYS A 53 3.86 -6.50 17.30
N HIS A 54 3.32 -7.47 16.56
CA HIS A 54 3.52 -8.89 16.86
C HIS A 54 5.00 -9.29 16.78
N HIS A 55 5.73 -8.80 15.78
CA HIS A 55 7.17 -9.08 15.66
C HIS A 55 8.00 -8.46 16.79
N TRP A 56 7.53 -7.37 17.38
CA TRP A 56 8.17 -6.70 18.51
C TRP A 56 7.64 -7.14 19.88
N GLY A 57 6.62 -8.01 19.94
CA GLY A 57 6.00 -8.48 21.18
C GLY A 57 5.24 -7.39 21.96
N ILE A 58 4.72 -6.36 21.27
CA ILE A 58 3.99 -5.22 21.85
C ILE A 58 2.47 -5.37 21.67
N ASP A 59 2.05 -6.44 21.01
CA ASP A 59 0.68 -6.93 20.88
C ASP A 59 0.03 -7.31 22.24
N GLY A 60 0.85 -7.49 23.29
CA GLY A 60 0.40 -7.54 24.67
C GLY A 60 0.47 -6.18 25.35
N GLY A 61 -0.64 -5.43 25.34
CA GLY A 61 -0.88 -4.45 26.38
C GLY A 61 -0.85 -5.18 27.72
N ASN A 62 0.27 -5.06 28.44
CA ASN A 62 0.40 -5.48 29.82
C ASN A 62 -0.56 -4.63 30.67
N TRP A 63 -1.81 -5.05 30.71
CA TRP A 63 -2.80 -4.65 31.71
C TRP A 63 -2.88 -5.77 32.75
N GLN A 64 -1.84 -5.86 33.57
CA GLN A 64 -1.87 -6.47 34.90
C GLN A 64 -1.35 -5.45 35.90
#